data_AF-A0A1B2IUT7-F1
#
_entry.id   AF-A0A1B2IUT7-F1
#
_cell.length_a   1.000
_cell.length_b   1.000
_cell.length_c   1.000
_cell.angle_alpha   90.00
_cell.angle_beta   90.00
_cell.angle_gamma   90.00
#
_symmetry.space_group_name_H-M   'P 1'
#
loop_
_entity.id
_entity.type
_entity.pdbx_description
1 polymer ?
#
loop_
_entity_poly.entity_id
_entity_poly.type
_entity_poly.pdbx_seq_one_letter_code
_entity_poly.pdbx_strand_id
1 'polypeptide(L)'
;MVKLKQNKWSLTTLAIIVLIGLIAMPFTSLIKVANFWFMIGLVFLIGAAFFIIEKGHLFAGWRRRHRKNEDPLPEEKISVRNVASVKNGPIVVNKYARFCLIVSLTLIVLGIVVTL
;
A
#
# COMPACT_ATOMS: atom_id res chain seq x y z
N MET A 1 22.89 -8.79 -4.34
CA MET A 1 22.99 -8.03 -3.06
C MET A 1 22.33 -6.64 -3.07
N VAL A 2 22.26 -5.92 -4.19
CA VAL A 2 21.69 -4.54 -4.25
C VAL A 2 20.19 -4.48 -3.89
N LYS A 3 19.36 -5.41 -4.41
CA LYS A 3 17.92 -5.48 -4.09
C LYS A 3 17.63 -5.81 -2.61
N LEU A 4 18.47 -6.66 -1.99
CA LEU A 4 18.38 -6.98 -0.55
C LEU A 4 18.64 -5.75 0.33
N LYS A 5 19.64 -4.92 -0.03
CA LYS A 5 19.94 -3.68 0.71
C LYS A 5 18.80 -2.66 0.59
N GLN A 6 18.13 -2.61 -0.56
CA GLN A 6 17.02 -1.71 -0.83
C GLN A 6 15.73 -2.08 -0.06
N ASN A 7 15.52 -3.39 0.19
CA ASN A 7 14.32 -3.93 0.84
C ASN A 7 14.57 -4.42 2.28
N LYS A 8 15.65 -3.96 2.93
CA LYS A 8 16.01 -4.38 4.30
C LYS A 8 14.84 -4.21 5.27
N TRP A 9 14.21 -3.04 5.24
CA TRP A 9 13.10 -2.70 6.13
C TRP A 9 11.92 -3.66 5.97
N SER A 10 11.52 -4.01 4.74
CA SER A 10 10.42 -4.97 4.51
C SER A 10 10.76 -6.35 5.05
N LEU A 11 12.01 -6.79 4.85
CA LEU A 11 12.44 -8.10 5.32
C LEU A 11 12.55 -8.15 6.85
N THR A 12 13.06 -7.09 7.49
CA THR A 12 13.13 -7.02 8.95
C THR A 12 11.73 -6.98 9.57
N THR A 13 10.81 -6.19 9.03
CA THR A 13 9.42 -6.14 9.53
C THR A 13 8.71 -7.48 9.36
N LEU A 14 8.88 -8.11 8.19
CA LEU A 14 8.32 -9.43 7.92
C LEU A 14 8.88 -10.49 8.86
N ALA A 15 10.20 -10.50 9.07
CA ALA A 15 10.84 -11.42 10.00
C ALA A 15 10.32 -11.25 11.44
N ILE A 16 10.13 -10.01 11.90
CA ILE A 16 9.55 -9.73 13.22
C ILE A 16 8.10 -10.26 13.31
N ILE A 17 7.25 -9.96 12.32
CA ILE A 17 5.84 -10.40 12.31
C ILE A 17 5.75 -11.94 12.29
N VAL A 18 6.58 -12.60 11.48
CA VAL A 18 6.61 -14.07 11.41
C VAL A 18 7.13 -14.65 12.73
N LEU A 19 8.19 -14.09 13.30
CA LEU A 19 8.74 -14.55 14.58
C LEU A 19 7.71 -14.43 15.71
N ILE A 20 6.99 -13.31 15.80
CA ILE A 20 5.89 -13.12 16.76
C ILE A 20 4.81 -14.18 16.55
N GLY A 21 4.42 -14.43 15.30
CA GLY A 21 3.43 -15.45 14.97
C GLY A 21 3.88 -16.86 15.37
N LEU A 22 5.13 -17.22 15.11
CA LEU A 22 5.73 -18.51 15.51
C LEU A 22 5.77 -18.67 17.04
N ILE A 23 6.13 -17.63 17.78
CA ILE A 23 6.12 -17.64 19.24
C ILE A 23 4.69 -17.77 19.77
N ALA A 24 3.69 -17.21 19.07
CA ALA A 24 2.29 -17.30 19.46
C ALA A 24 1.65 -18.68 19.18
N MET A 25 2.16 -19.45 18.20
CA MET A 25 1.63 -20.77 17.84
C MET A 25 1.44 -21.76 19.01
N PRO A 26 2.38 -21.93 19.97
CA PRO A 26 2.15 -22.83 21.11
C PRO A 26 1.08 -22.33 22.09
N PHE A 27 0.73 -21.04 22.07
CA PHE A 27 -0.23 -20.43 23.01
C PHE A 27 -1.63 -20.22 22.39
N THR A 28 -1.80 -20.46 21.09
CA THR A 28 -3.07 -20.22 20.38
C THR A 28 -3.27 -21.24 19.25
N SER A 29 -4.43 -21.23 18.60
CA SER A 29 -4.65 -22.13 17.46
C SER A 29 -3.92 -21.64 16.20
N LEU A 30 -3.42 -22.57 15.39
CA LEU A 30 -2.77 -22.27 14.11
C LEU A 30 -3.66 -21.39 13.21
N ILE A 31 -4.98 -21.68 13.20
CA ILE A 31 -5.98 -20.90 12.46
C ILE A 31 -6.00 -19.43 12.90
N LYS A 32 -5.89 -19.14 14.21
CA LYS A 32 -5.87 -17.76 14.71
C LYS A 32 -4.61 -17.02 14.25
N VAL A 33 -3.44 -17.67 14.29
CA VAL A 33 -2.18 -17.08 13.81
C VAL A 33 -2.26 -16.80 12.31
N ALA A 34 -2.77 -17.75 11.52
CA ALA A 34 -2.91 -17.59 10.09
C ALA A 34 -3.88 -16.47 9.71
N ASN A 35 -5.04 -16.39 10.39
CA ASN A 35 -5.99 -15.28 10.21
C ASN A 35 -5.36 -13.93 10.55
N PHE A 36 -4.53 -13.88 11.59
CA PHE A 36 -3.84 -12.65 11.97
C PHE A 36 -2.81 -12.21 10.92
N TRP A 37 -2.02 -13.15 10.39
CA TRP A 37 -1.12 -12.87 9.27
C TRP A 37 -1.89 -12.40 8.03
N PHE A 38 -3.00 -13.06 7.70
CA PHE A 38 -3.85 -12.66 6.58
C PHE A 38 -4.43 -11.25 6.75
N MET A 39 -4.97 -10.93 7.93
CA MET A 39 -5.50 -9.60 8.24
C MET A 39 -4.44 -8.50 8.16
N ILE A 40 -3.26 -8.71 8.75
CA ILE A 40 -2.14 -7.77 8.65
C ILE A 40 -1.74 -7.60 7.18
N GLY A 41 -1.68 -8.71 6.44
CA GLY A 41 -1.40 -8.70 5.00
C GLY A 41 -2.37 -7.81 4.23
N LEU A 42 -3.67 -7.89 4.51
CA LEU A 42 -4.68 -7.02 3.89
C LEU A 42 -4.49 -5.54 4.24
N VAL A 43 -4.16 -5.22 5.49
CA VAL A 43 -3.88 -3.82 5.90
C VAL A 43 -2.72 -3.25 5.10
N PHE A 44 -1.63 -4.01 4.95
CA PHE A 44 -0.50 -3.59 4.11
C PHE A 44 -0.87 -3.51 2.63
N LEU A 45 -1.75 -4.39 2.13
CA LEU A 45 -2.20 -4.34 0.74
C LEU A 45 -3.00 -3.06 0.46
N ILE A 46 -3.89 -2.67 1.37
CA ILE A 46 -4.63 -1.40 1.30
C ILE A 46 -3.65 -0.22 1.33
N GLY A 47 -2.66 -0.25 2.23
CA GLY A 47 -1.61 0.77 2.28
C GLY A 47 -0.80 0.86 0.98
N ALA A 48 -0.46 -0.28 0.36
CA ALA A 48 0.21 -0.30 -0.93
C ALA A 48 -0.65 0.33 -2.02
N ALA A 49 -1.94 -0.02 -2.09
CA ALA A 49 -2.88 0.56 -3.03
C ALA A 49 -2.96 2.08 -2.86
N PHE A 50 -3.04 2.57 -1.62
CA PHE A 50 -3.05 3.99 -1.32
C PHE A 50 -1.80 4.70 -1.88
N PHE A 51 -0.59 4.20 -1.60
CA PHE A 51 0.66 4.81 -2.07
C PHE A 51 0.82 4.77 -3.60
N ILE A 52 0.26 3.76 -4.26
CA ILE A 52 0.27 3.65 -5.73
C ILE A 52 -0.70 4.68 -6.34
N ILE A 53 -1.92 4.76 -5.79
CA ILE A 53 -2.99 5.66 -6.25
C ILE A 53 -2.61 7.13 -6.01
N GLU A 54 -2.00 7.44 -4.86
CA GLU A 54 -1.52 8.78 -4.53
C GLU A 54 -0.53 9.29 -5.58
N LYS A 55 0.43 8.45 -5.97
CA LYS A 55 1.40 8.78 -7.03
C LYS A 55 0.77 8.89 -8.42
N GLY A 56 -0.36 8.23 -8.66
CA GLY A 56 -1.15 8.37 -9.88
C GLY A 56 -1.97 9.67 -9.95
N HIS A 57 -1.83 10.59 -8.98
CA HIS A 57 -2.59 11.84 -8.89
C HIS A 57 -4.12 11.65 -8.90
N LEU A 58 -4.61 10.44 -8.60
CA LEU A 58 -6.03 10.11 -8.58
C LEU A 58 -6.78 10.87 -7.46
N PHE A 59 -6.06 11.30 -6.42
CA PHE A 59 -6.61 12.16 -5.37
C PHE A 59 -6.60 13.67 -5.71
N ALA A 60 -5.93 14.10 -6.79
CA ALA A 60 -5.76 15.53 -7.11
C ALA A 60 -7.08 16.24 -7.43
N GLY A 61 -8.14 15.50 -7.80
CA GLY A 61 -9.49 16.02 -8.03
C GLY A 61 -10.44 15.94 -6.82
N TRP A 62 -10.10 15.18 -5.78
CA TRP A 62 -11.05 14.85 -4.69
C TRP A 62 -11.45 16.06 -3.84
N ARG A 63 -10.55 17.04 -3.68
CA ARG A 63 -10.79 18.23 -2.85
C ARG A 63 -11.46 19.40 -3.60
N ARG A 64 -11.53 19.36 -4.94
CA ARG A 64 -12.23 20.40 -5.73
C ARG A 64 -13.70 20.05 -5.91
N ARG A 65 -14.47 20.08 -4.81
CA ARG A 65 -15.93 20.02 -4.88
C ARG A 65 -16.48 21.45 -4.86
N HIS A 66 -16.86 21.98 -6.02
CA HIS A 66 -17.58 23.25 -6.08
C HIS A 66 -19.00 23.07 -5.55
N ARG A 67 -19.43 23.95 -4.64
CA ARG A 67 -20.86 24.07 -4.30
C ARG A 67 -21.57 24.80 -5.44
N LYS A 68 -22.75 24.30 -5.81
CA LYS A 68 -23.66 24.99 -6.73
C LYS A 68 -23.99 26.33 -6.05
N ASN A 69 -23.59 27.46 -6.66
CA ASN A 69 -23.75 28.87 -6.21
C ASN A 69 -22.54 29.56 -5.54
N GLU A 70 -21.33 29.02 -5.60
CA GLU A 70 -20.11 29.81 -5.26
C GLU A 70 -19.58 30.54 -6.50
N ASP A 71 -19.20 31.81 -6.34
CA ASP A 71 -18.52 32.57 -7.39
C ASP A 71 -17.29 31.81 -7.88
N PRO A 72 -17.06 31.71 -9.20
CA PRO A 72 -15.89 31.05 -9.72
C PRO A 72 -14.64 31.76 -9.18
N LEU A 73 -13.81 31.02 -8.44
CA LEU A 73 -12.45 31.45 -8.13
C LEU A 73 -11.78 31.91 -9.43
N PRO A 74 -10.95 32.97 -9.41
CA PRO A 74 -10.27 33.43 -10.63
C PRO A 74 -9.65 32.21 -11.31
N GLU A 75 -10.10 31.93 -12.54
CA GLU A 75 -9.63 30.78 -13.31
C GLU A 75 -8.14 30.95 -13.55
N GLU A 76 -7.31 30.42 -12.64
CA GLU A 76 -5.92 30.20 -12.91
C GLU A 76 -5.91 29.19 -14.05
N LYS A 77 -5.73 29.68 -15.29
CA LYS A 77 -5.79 28.88 -16.52
C LYS A 77 -4.90 27.66 -16.33
N ILE A 78 -5.54 26.53 -16.06
CA ILE A 78 -4.83 25.29 -15.83
C ILE A 78 -4.28 24.89 -17.20
N SER A 79 -2.96 24.96 -17.34
CA SER A 79 -2.27 24.58 -18.56
C SER A 79 -2.63 23.14 -18.96
N VAL A 80 -3.43 23.02 -20.02
CA VAL A 80 -4.00 21.75 -20.51
C VAL A 80 -2.90 20.71 -20.78
N ARG A 81 -1.74 21.18 -21.29
CA ARG A 81 -0.58 20.33 -21.57
C ARG A 81 0.08 19.76 -20.31
N ASN A 82 0.07 20.50 -19.19
CA ASN A 82 0.58 20.01 -17.91
C ASN A 82 -0.40 19.02 -17.26
N VAL A 83 -1.71 19.20 -17.43
CA VAL A 83 -2.71 18.22 -16.96
C VAL A 83 -2.57 16.91 -17.75
N ALA A 84 -2.40 17.00 -19.06
CA ALA A 84 -2.21 15.83 -19.92
C ALA A 84 -0.92 15.07 -19.58
N SER A 85 0.20 15.76 -19.34
CA SER A 85 1.46 15.10 -18.98
C SER A 85 1.42 14.45 -17.59
N VAL A 86 0.76 15.08 -16.62
CA VAL A 86 0.60 14.52 -15.26
C VAL A 86 -0.35 13.31 -15.26
N LYS A 87 -1.47 13.37 -16.00
CA LYS A 87 -2.41 12.24 -16.11
C LYS A 87 -1.83 11.05 -16.88
N ASN A 88 -1.00 11.31 -17.89
CA ASN A 88 -0.34 10.26 -18.69
C ASN A 88 0.99 9.79 -18.09
N GLY A 89 1.31 10.22 -16.86
CA GLY A 89 2.50 9.76 -16.16
C GLY A 89 2.44 8.25 -15.87
N PRO A 90 3.59 7.54 -15.91
CA PRO A 90 3.62 6.11 -15.59
C PRO A 90 3.25 5.85 -14.13
N ILE A 91 2.65 4.69 -13.86
CA ILE A 91 2.39 4.23 -12.48
C ILE A 91 3.73 3.93 -11.81
N VAL A 92 4.11 4.74 -10.82
CA VAL A 92 5.38 4.60 -10.10
C VAL A 92 5.16 3.89 -8.77
N VAL A 93 5.66 2.65 -8.66
CA VAL A 93 5.72 1.94 -7.38
C VAL A 93 6.87 2.47 -6.55
N ASN A 94 6.56 3.38 -5.63
CA ASN A 94 7.52 4.03 -4.74
C ASN A 94 8.09 3.04 -3.67
N LYS A 95 9.07 3.48 -2.89
CA LYS A 95 9.71 2.64 -1.86
C LYS A 95 8.74 2.12 -0.80
N TYR A 96 7.73 2.92 -0.42
CA TYR A 96 6.73 2.56 0.59
C TYR A 96 5.71 1.57 0.02
N ALA A 97 5.22 1.78 -1.19
CA ALA A 97 4.37 0.85 -1.92
C ALA A 97 5.08 -0.51 -2.09
N ARG A 98 6.36 -0.53 -2.47
CA ARG A 98 7.15 -1.77 -2.55
C ARG A 98 7.26 -2.48 -1.21
N PHE A 99 7.55 -1.74 -0.15
CA PHE A 99 7.60 -2.28 1.21
C PHE A 99 6.27 -2.95 1.59
N CYS A 100 5.15 -2.23 1.43
CA CYS A 100 3.81 -2.72 1.74
C CYS A 100 3.42 -3.93 0.87
N LEU A 101 3.76 -3.93 -0.43
CA LEU A 101 3.50 -5.05 -1.33
C LEU A 101 4.26 -6.32 -0.94
N ILE A 102 5.54 -6.21 -0.58
CA ILE A 102 6.35 -7.36 -0.17
C ILE A 102 5.79 -7.98 1.12
N VAL A 103 5.49 -7.14 2.11
CA VAL A 103 4.97 -7.60 3.41
C VAL A 103 3.56 -8.21 3.23
N SER A 104 2.68 -7.53 2.52
CA SER A 104 1.31 -8.00 2.29
C SER A 104 1.26 -9.33 1.54
N LEU A 105 1.91 -9.41 0.38
CA LEU A 105 1.88 -10.60 -0.46
C LEU A 105 2.44 -11.81 0.30
N THR A 106 3.54 -11.62 1.04
CA THR A 106 4.14 -12.74 1.79
C THR A 106 3.24 -13.20 2.92
N LEU A 107 2.66 -12.29 3.70
CA LEU A 107 1.78 -12.66 4.83
C LEU A 107 0.46 -13.28 4.37
N ILE A 108 -0.11 -12.81 3.26
CA ILE A 108 -1.32 -13.41 2.68
C ILE A 108 -1.05 -14.84 2.21
N VAL A 109 0.02 -15.04 1.43
CA VAL A 109 0.41 -16.36 0.94
C VAL A 109 0.70 -17.30 2.11
N LEU A 110 1.46 -16.84 3.10
CA LEU A 110 1.81 -17.63 4.27
C LEU A 110 0.56 -17.98 5.11
N GLY A 111 -0.36 -17.02 5.29
CA GLY A 111 -1.65 -17.27 5.93
C GLY A 111 -2.44 -18.36 5.22
N ILE A 112 -2.58 -18.27 3.89
CA ILE A 112 -3.29 -19.27 3.07
C ILE A 112 -2.63 -20.65 3.19
N VAL A 113 -1.30 -20.72 3.04
CA VAL A 113 -0.55 -21.99 3.09
C VAL A 113 -0.68 -22.66 4.46
N VAL A 114 -0.70 -21.91 5.55
CA VAL A 114 -0.85 -22.47 6.91
C VAL A 114 -2.30 -22.91 7.19
N THR A 115 -3.28 -22.35 6.47
CA THR A 115 -4.68 -22.77 6.59
C THR A 115 -5.07 -23.96 5.72
N LEU A 116 -4.30 -24.27 4.67
CA LEU A 116 -4.50 -25.46 3.82
C LEU A 116 -3.99 -26.72 4.51
#